data_AF-A0A6I3AEQ4-F1
#
_entry.id   AF-A0A6I3AEQ4-F1
#
_cell.length_a   1.000
_cell.length_b   1.000
_cell.length_c   1.000
_cell.angle_alpha   90.00
_cell.angle_beta   90.00
_cell.angle_gamma   90.00
#
_symmetry.space_group_name_H-M   'P 1'
#
loop_
_entity.id
_entity.type
_entity.pdbx_description
1 polymer ?
#
loop_
_entity_poly.entity_id
_entity_poly.type
_entity_poly.pdbx_seq_one_letter_code
_entity_poly.pdbx_strand_id
1 'polypeptide(L)'
;MGSRIDLAGELAALADAREAARATLNRLTGLKAAGADEYAEGYIGAMVAATIDKLQNELTVFGRIDDDHPWRIGLFGIDRGGEQLVVDWRARFAEGFYRATLNNPMGLARRVSYVGCIDDLMIEEFTTGEVAGTSPLMAELARSRGPEMRAAVATLQTEQDRLVRLDPTARLVLRGGPGTGKTVVGLHRAAWLVYNDRRVTSDRILVLGPSERFLKFVATVLPTLGEARIVQTTFERHFGAPATAPGGDPRWVDILDRLEASLLHPREVRVRGRRMAETDVAALIEQLASRDIPWRERRKVFIGRVVALLEVPRAEVEREVKDVFPAVSAATAWRKVRSRATLEALGVDDDLIEAWRAVDDDGALRDEVKARFEGVAVRYSHVIVDEAQDLTLFQLRAVQRRSDGLTLVGDDAQRSAPGGLGLRAVAAQLDAPLEQMATAYRMSAEIADWLNGHASRHGLDAVELLGVRPTGIEVEVATDIETAAAELRVRWPHVAVIESSDVWSHKGVEYDAVVVDARGMTPSEIYLSASRAAHQLVIVTG
;
A
#
# COMPACT_ATOMS: atom_id res chain seq x y z
N MET A 1 42.70 -17.86 -7.27
CA MET A 1 43.07 -16.80 -8.23
C MET A 1 41.76 -16.16 -8.66
N GLY A 2 41.25 -15.25 -7.83
CA GLY A 2 39.89 -14.72 -7.96
C GLY A 2 39.68 -14.09 -9.34
N SER A 3 38.61 -14.48 -10.01
CA SER A 3 38.24 -13.96 -11.33
C SER A 3 38.03 -12.46 -11.22
N ARG A 4 39.05 -11.68 -11.59
CA ARG A 4 38.99 -10.22 -11.62
C ARG A 4 37.95 -9.83 -12.68
N ILE A 5 36.88 -9.15 -12.26
CA ILE A 5 35.92 -8.55 -13.19
C ILE A 5 36.68 -7.61 -14.12
N ASP A 6 36.48 -7.77 -15.44
CA ASP A 6 36.97 -6.82 -16.43
C ASP A 6 36.16 -5.52 -16.32
N LEU A 7 36.63 -4.63 -15.45
CA LEU A 7 35.98 -3.34 -15.19
C LEU A 7 35.93 -2.47 -16.44
N ALA A 8 36.93 -2.55 -17.32
CA ALA A 8 36.96 -1.76 -18.54
C ALA A 8 35.88 -2.23 -19.54
N GLY A 9 35.76 -3.55 -19.73
CA GLY A 9 34.69 -4.14 -20.52
C GLY A 9 33.30 -3.85 -19.94
N GLU A 10 33.16 -3.90 -18.61
CA GLU A 10 31.89 -3.59 -17.95
C GLU A 10 31.49 -2.11 -18.09
N LEU A 11 32.44 -1.19 -17.92
CA LEU A 11 32.25 0.24 -18.16
C LEU A 11 31.85 0.53 -19.62
N ALA A 12 32.48 -0.13 -20.58
CA ALA A 12 32.15 0.00 -22.00
C ALA A 12 30.72 -0.46 -22.29
N ALA A 13 30.29 -1.59 -21.72
CA ALA A 13 28.93 -2.09 -21.89
C ALA A 13 27.87 -1.17 -21.24
N LEU A 14 28.17 -0.57 -20.08
CA LEU A 14 27.29 0.44 -19.49
C LEU A 14 27.22 1.73 -20.31
N ALA A 15 28.34 2.16 -20.90
CA ALA A 15 28.34 3.29 -21.83
C ALA A 15 27.46 2.98 -23.06
N ASP A 16 27.53 1.76 -23.58
CA ASP A 16 26.73 1.33 -24.72
C ASP A 16 25.23 1.29 -24.41
N ALA A 17 24.86 0.79 -23.22
CA ALA A 17 23.48 0.84 -22.74
C ALA A 17 22.97 2.28 -22.58
N ARG A 18 23.79 3.21 -22.07
CA ARG A 18 23.43 4.64 -21.96
C ARG A 18 23.23 5.29 -23.33
N GLU A 19 24.05 4.96 -24.31
CA GLU A 19 23.89 5.44 -25.68
C GLU A 19 22.61 4.90 -26.33
N ALA A 20 22.31 3.61 -26.13
CA ALA A 20 21.08 2.99 -26.63
C ALA A 20 19.82 3.63 -26.01
N ALA A 21 19.86 3.91 -24.71
CA ALA A 21 18.80 4.62 -24.00
C ALA A 21 18.58 6.03 -24.57
N ARG A 22 19.65 6.80 -24.78
CA ARG A 22 19.61 8.15 -25.38
C ARG A 22 19.08 8.13 -26.81
N ALA A 23 19.51 7.17 -27.62
CA ALA A 23 19.03 7.02 -29.00
C ALA A 23 17.52 6.72 -29.04
N THR A 24 17.05 5.86 -28.14
CA THR A 24 15.62 5.54 -28.02
C THR A 24 14.82 6.75 -27.54
N LEU A 25 15.31 7.47 -26.53
CA LEU A 25 14.71 8.71 -26.05
C LEU A 25 14.56 9.73 -27.18
N ASN A 26 15.63 9.99 -27.94
CA ASN A 26 15.63 10.94 -29.06
C ASN A 26 14.63 10.56 -30.16
N ARG A 27 14.49 9.26 -30.46
CA ARG A 27 13.50 8.77 -31.42
C ARG A 27 12.07 9.02 -30.95
N LEU A 28 11.79 8.72 -29.67
CA LEU A 28 10.46 8.88 -29.08
C LEU A 28 10.06 10.34 -28.92
N THR A 29 10.97 11.22 -28.51
CA THR A 29 10.73 12.66 -28.43
C THR A 29 10.51 13.26 -29.81
N GLY A 30 11.25 12.80 -30.83
CA GLY A 30 11.02 13.17 -32.23
C GLY A 30 9.63 12.75 -32.74
N LEU A 31 9.18 11.54 -32.42
CA LEU A 31 7.82 11.07 -32.75
C LEU A 31 6.73 11.90 -32.05
N LYS A 32 6.93 12.27 -30.78
CA LYS A 32 6.02 13.16 -30.04
C LYS A 32 5.95 14.56 -30.67
N ALA A 33 7.07 15.08 -31.18
CA ALA A 33 7.13 16.39 -31.83
C ALA A 33 6.51 16.39 -33.25
N ALA A 34 6.55 15.26 -33.96
CA ALA A 34 5.99 15.11 -35.30
C ALA A 34 4.50 14.76 -35.33
N GLY A 35 3.95 14.19 -34.25
CA GLY A 35 2.57 13.71 -34.14
C GLY A 35 1.58 14.70 -33.54
N ALA A 36 1.48 15.91 -34.09
CA ALA A 36 0.40 16.86 -33.77
C ALA A 36 -0.86 16.59 -34.62
N ASP A 37 -1.34 15.34 -34.63
CA ASP A 37 -2.56 14.93 -35.32
C ASP A 37 -3.58 14.36 -34.32
N GLU A 38 -4.76 14.97 -34.27
CA GLU A 38 -5.77 14.98 -33.18
C GLU A 38 -6.49 13.63 -32.93
N TYR A 39 -6.01 12.51 -33.48
CA TYR A 39 -6.70 11.20 -33.42
C TYR A 39 -5.84 10.03 -32.90
N ALA A 40 -4.56 10.24 -32.56
CA ALA A 40 -3.68 9.20 -31.99
C ALA A 40 -3.44 9.34 -30.46
N GLU A 41 -4.14 10.27 -29.80
CA GLU A 41 -3.77 10.80 -28.47
C GLU A 41 -3.98 9.87 -27.27
N GLY A 42 -4.78 8.80 -27.40
CA GLY A 42 -5.10 7.97 -26.23
C GLY A 42 -3.95 7.07 -25.76
N TYR A 43 -3.78 5.93 -26.43
CA TYR A 43 -2.93 4.84 -25.92
C TYR A 43 -1.46 4.97 -26.35
N ILE A 44 -1.20 5.32 -27.61
CA ILE A 44 0.16 5.43 -28.14
C ILE A 44 0.85 6.67 -27.56
N GLY A 45 0.16 7.81 -27.49
CA GLY A 45 0.68 9.02 -26.85
C GLY A 45 1.04 8.81 -25.38
N ALA A 46 0.16 8.16 -24.61
CA ALA A 46 0.44 7.82 -23.20
C ALA A 46 1.60 6.83 -23.06
N MET A 47 1.70 5.82 -23.92
CA MET A 47 2.81 4.85 -23.91
C MET A 47 4.15 5.50 -24.26
N VAL A 48 4.18 6.36 -25.28
CA VAL A 48 5.37 7.11 -25.68
C VAL A 48 5.79 8.08 -24.58
N ALA A 49 4.84 8.80 -23.97
CA ALA A 49 5.12 9.69 -22.84
C ALA A 49 5.69 8.94 -21.62
N ALA A 50 5.08 7.81 -21.25
CA ALA A 50 5.58 6.96 -20.16
C ALA A 50 6.98 6.41 -20.45
N THR A 51 7.27 6.04 -21.70
CA THR A 51 8.59 5.53 -22.10
C THR A 51 9.66 6.65 -22.11
N ILE A 52 9.29 7.87 -22.50
CA ILE A 52 10.16 9.04 -22.42
C ILE A 52 10.52 9.33 -20.96
N ASP A 53 9.52 9.41 -20.08
CA ASP A 53 9.71 9.64 -18.65
C ASP A 53 10.61 8.55 -18.03
N LYS A 54 10.35 7.28 -18.36
CA LYS A 54 11.19 6.12 -18.01
C LYS A 54 12.66 6.37 -18.37
N LEU A 55 12.95 6.76 -19.62
CA LEU A 55 14.33 6.94 -20.10
C LEU A 55 14.99 8.24 -19.63
N GLN A 56 14.23 9.25 -19.19
CA GLN A 56 14.76 10.51 -18.66
C GLN A 56 15.33 10.39 -17.25
N ASN A 57 14.86 9.41 -16.46
CA ASN A 57 15.21 9.24 -15.04
C ASN A 57 16.61 8.63 -14.76
N GLU A 58 17.59 8.87 -15.66
CA GLU A 58 18.94 8.27 -15.69
C GLU A 58 18.96 6.72 -15.72
N LEU A 59 19.78 6.14 -16.61
CA LEU A 59 19.92 4.69 -16.68
C LEU A 59 20.59 4.17 -15.39
N THR A 60 19.77 3.61 -14.51
CA THR A 60 20.22 2.98 -13.27
C THR A 60 20.36 1.48 -13.50
N VAL A 61 21.62 0.99 -13.48
CA VAL A 61 21.94 -0.43 -13.55
C VAL A 61 22.40 -0.88 -12.17
N PHE A 62 21.75 -1.91 -11.62
CA PHE A 62 21.98 -2.40 -10.26
C PHE A 62 23.18 -3.34 -10.19
N GLY A 63 23.44 -4.07 -11.28
CA GLY A 63 24.49 -5.07 -11.31
C GLY A 63 24.36 -6.00 -12.49
N ARG A 64 24.93 -7.19 -12.33
CA ARG A 64 25.06 -8.23 -13.34
C ARG A 64 24.85 -9.61 -12.72
N ILE A 65 24.22 -10.49 -13.46
CA ILE A 65 24.20 -11.93 -13.19
C ILE A 65 24.92 -12.64 -14.34
N ASP A 66 25.76 -13.62 -14.01
CA ASP A 66 26.44 -14.43 -15.01
C ASP A 66 25.82 -15.83 -14.96
N ASP A 67 25.19 -16.24 -16.05
CA ASP A 67 24.96 -17.65 -16.37
C ASP A 67 26.04 -18.13 -17.35
N ASP A 68 25.68 -18.70 -18.50
CA ASP A 68 26.58 -18.88 -19.64
C ASP A 68 26.96 -17.55 -20.32
N HIS A 69 26.27 -16.45 -19.97
CA HIS A 69 26.47 -15.10 -20.49
C HIS A 69 26.31 -14.02 -19.39
N PRO A 70 26.98 -12.86 -19.51
CA PRO A 70 26.76 -11.74 -18.59
C PRO A 70 25.46 -10.97 -18.92
N TRP A 71 24.54 -10.92 -17.96
CA TRP A 71 23.28 -10.16 -18.06
C TRP A 71 23.25 -9.01 -17.07
N ARG A 72 23.10 -7.78 -17.55
CA ARG A 72 23.00 -6.59 -16.69
C ARG A 72 21.56 -6.41 -16.25
N ILE A 73 21.35 -6.17 -14.96
CA ILE A 73 20.03 -5.95 -14.37
C ILE A 73 19.92 -4.49 -13.97
N GLY A 74 18.85 -3.82 -14.39
CA GLY A 74 18.64 -2.42 -14.10
C GLY A 74 17.18 -2.06 -13.88
N LEU A 75 16.98 -0.80 -13.51
CA LEU A 75 15.66 -0.23 -13.28
C LEU A 75 14.76 -0.37 -14.52
N PHE A 76 15.36 -0.31 -15.71
CA PHE A 76 14.67 -0.35 -16.99
C PHE A 76 15.37 -1.26 -17.99
N GLY A 77 14.58 -2.02 -18.74
CA GLY A 77 15.09 -2.80 -19.86
C GLY A 77 15.56 -1.91 -21.02
N ILE A 78 16.76 -2.15 -21.54
CA ILE A 78 17.36 -1.48 -22.70
C ILE A 78 17.69 -2.52 -23.77
N ASP A 79 17.15 -2.31 -24.97
CA ASP A 79 17.41 -3.11 -26.16
C ASP A 79 18.10 -2.26 -27.23
N ARG A 80 18.98 -2.90 -28.01
CA ARG A 80 19.51 -2.33 -29.24
C ARG A 80 19.43 -3.37 -30.36
N GLY A 81 18.45 -3.22 -31.23
CA GLY A 81 18.36 -4.03 -32.45
C GLY A 81 18.11 -5.52 -32.18
N GLY A 82 17.41 -5.84 -31.08
CA GLY A 82 17.17 -7.21 -30.64
C GLY A 82 18.23 -7.75 -29.67
N GLU A 83 19.30 -7.00 -29.41
CA GLU A 83 20.25 -7.31 -28.35
C GLU A 83 19.82 -6.66 -27.03
N GLN A 84 19.54 -7.49 -26.02
CA GLN A 84 19.16 -7.04 -24.69
C GLN A 84 20.41 -6.60 -23.90
N LEU A 85 20.65 -5.29 -23.82
CA LEU A 85 21.82 -4.73 -23.13
C LEU A 85 21.64 -4.66 -21.61
N VAL A 86 20.41 -4.35 -21.16
CA VAL A 86 20.02 -4.30 -19.74
C VAL A 86 18.66 -4.95 -19.60
N VAL A 87 18.51 -5.92 -18.71
CA VAL A 87 17.24 -6.57 -18.37
C VAL A 87 16.51 -5.73 -17.31
N ASP A 88 15.21 -5.52 -17.52
CA ASP A 88 14.33 -4.85 -16.54
C ASP A 88 14.20 -5.72 -15.28
N TRP A 89 14.41 -5.15 -14.10
CA TRP A 89 14.38 -5.88 -12.82
C TRP A 89 13.06 -6.62 -12.55
N ARG A 90 11.96 -6.15 -13.16
CA ARG A 90 10.63 -6.77 -13.02
C ARG A 90 10.50 -8.08 -13.79
N ALA A 91 11.40 -8.33 -14.75
CA ALA A 91 11.41 -9.57 -15.50
C ALA A 91 11.60 -10.78 -14.58
N ARG A 92 10.94 -11.90 -14.90
CA ARG A 92 11.15 -13.17 -14.19
C ARG A 92 12.60 -13.65 -14.26
N PHE A 93 13.28 -13.38 -15.38
CA PHE A 93 14.70 -13.69 -15.56
C PHE A 93 15.59 -12.97 -14.54
N ALA A 94 15.22 -11.77 -14.11
CA ALA A 94 15.97 -11.00 -13.12
C ALA A 94 15.82 -11.52 -11.68
N GLU A 95 14.95 -12.52 -11.41
CA GLU A 95 14.75 -13.08 -10.06
C GLU A 95 16.05 -13.59 -9.44
N GLY A 96 16.92 -14.20 -10.24
CA GLY A 96 18.21 -14.71 -9.77
C GLY A 96 19.07 -13.61 -9.14
N PHE A 97 19.00 -12.37 -9.63
CA PHE A 97 19.76 -11.26 -9.06
C PHE A 97 19.38 -10.98 -7.59
N TYR A 98 18.11 -11.14 -7.23
CA TYR A 98 17.61 -10.86 -5.88
C TYR A 98 17.54 -12.10 -4.98
N ARG A 99 17.27 -13.27 -5.55
CA ARG A 99 16.92 -14.49 -4.79
C ARG A 99 18.02 -15.54 -4.75
N ALA A 100 19.02 -15.46 -5.64
CA ALA A 100 20.13 -16.40 -5.60
C ALA A 100 20.92 -16.25 -4.29
N THR A 101 21.31 -17.39 -3.74
CA THR A 101 22.15 -17.52 -2.54
C THR A 101 23.23 -18.55 -2.83
N LEU A 102 24.31 -18.59 -2.03
CA LEU A 102 25.34 -19.62 -2.17
C LEU A 102 24.78 -21.06 -2.08
N ASN A 103 23.73 -21.26 -1.27
CA ASN A 103 23.09 -22.56 -1.11
C ASN A 103 22.03 -22.86 -2.18
N ASN A 104 21.54 -21.84 -2.87
CA ASN A 104 20.62 -21.97 -4.00
C ASN A 104 20.97 -20.92 -5.07
N PRO A 105 21.94 -21.22 -5.95
CA PRO A 105 22.43 -20.28 -6.97
C PRO A 105 21.43 -19.96 -8.08
N MET A 106 20.31 -20.70 -8.18
CA MET A 106 19.30 -20.55 -9.23
C MET A 106 19.87 -20.65 -10.66
N GLY A 107 20.92 -21.44 -10.86
CA GLY A 107 21.57 -21.63 -12.16
C GLY A 107 22.62 -20.56 -12.51
N LEU A 108 22.87 -19.61 -11.62
CA LEU A 108 23.88 -18.58 -11.83
C LEU A 108 25.28 -19.07 -11.46
N ALA A 109 26.26 -18.71 -12.27
CA ALA A 109 27.68 -18.87 -11.95
C ALA A 109 28.14 -17.77 -10.98
N ARG A 110 27.66 -16.53 -11.18
CA ARG A 110 28.10 -15.35 -10.43
C ARG A 110 27.01 -14.27 -10.33
N ARG A 111 27.06 -13.47 -9.26
CA ARG A 111 26.37 -12.18 -9.16
C ARG A 111 27.39 -11.06 -8.89
N VAL A 112 27.24 -9.94 -9.57
CA VAL A 112 28.01 -8.71 -9.34
C VAL A 112 27.03 -7.58 -9.05
N SER A 113 27.12 -6.95 -7.89
CA SER A 113 26.27 -5.82 -7.52
C SER A 113 27.06 -4.51 -7.54
N TYR A 114 26.50 -3.45 -8.11
CA TYR A 114 27.15 -2.15 -8.25
C TYR A 114 26.82 -1.25 -7.06
N VAL A 115 27.84 -0.67 -6.45
CA VAL A 115 27.75 0.04 -5.18
C VAL A 115 27.80 1.55 -5.42
N GLY A 116 26.64 2.17 -5.66
CA GLY A 116 26.53 3.61 -5.96
C GLY A 116 27.01 3.97 -7.37
N CYS A 117 28.30 3.80 -7.65
CA CYS A 117 28.89 3.74 -8.99
C CYS A 117 29.54 2.37 -9.22
N ILE A 118 29.88 2.05 -10.46
CA ILE A 118 30.55 0.79 -10.83
C ILE A 118 31.97 0.65 -10.23
N ASP A 119 32.52 1.71 -9.66
CA ASP A 119 33.90 1.72 -9.14
C ASP A 119 34.04 0.89 -7.85
N ASP A 120 32.93 0.56 -7.18
CA ASP A 120 32.87 -0.39 -6.08
C ASP A 120 31.85 -1.49 -6.38
N LEU A 121 32.25 -2.74 -6.14
CA LEU A 121 31.55 -3.95 -6.58
C LEU A 121 31.47 -4.94 -5.42
N MET A 122 30.31 -5.58 -5.27
CA MET A 122 30.19 -6.83 -4.52
C MET A 122 30.10 -7.99 -5.50
N ILE A 123 30.95 -8.99 -5.34
CA ILE A 123 31.02 -10.16 -6.20
C ILE A 123 30.70 -11.39 -5.36
N GLU A 124 29.73 -12.17 -5.81
CA GLU A 124 29.36 -13.46 -5.23
C GLU A 124 29.56 -14.55 -6.27
N GLU A 125 30.55 -15.40 -6.03
CA GLU A 125 30.89 -16.54 -6.89
C GLU A 125 30.16 -17.79 -6.37
N PHE A 126 29.05 -18.14 -7.02
CA PHE A 126 28.23 -19.27 -6.56
C PHE A 126 28.89 -20.62 -6.80
N THR A 127 29.79 -20.70 -7.78
CA THR A 127 30.53 -21.94 -8.11
C THR A 127 31.62 -22.27 -7.09
N THR A 128 32.22 -21.25 -6.46
CA THR A 128 33.31 -21.42 -5.49
C THR A 128 32.87 -21.15 -4.05
N GLY A 129 31.75 -20.47 -3.85
CA GLY A 129 31.29 -20.01 -2.53
C GLY A 129 32.00 -18.75 -2.03
N GLU A 130 32.82 -18.10 -2.86
CA GLU A 130 33.57 -16.90 -2.48
C GLU A 130 32.72 -15.63 -2.59
N VAL A 131 32.87 -14.72 -1.62
CA VAL A 131 32.25 -13.39 -1.63
C VAL A 131 33.33 -12.34 -1.45
N ALA A 132 33.35 -11.31 -2.30
CA ALA A 132 34.34 -10.24 -2.27
C ALA A 132 33.70 -8.86 -2.46
N GLY A 133 34.34 -7.82 -1.91
CA GLY A 133 33.95 -6.42 -2.10
C GLY A 133 32.97 -5.86 -1.05
N THR A 134 32.50 -4.63 -1.27
CA THR A 134 31.67 -3.89 -0.30
C THR A 134 30.19 -4.16 -0.53
N SER A 135 29.42 -4.43 0.53
CA SER A 135 27.98 -4.62 0.40
C SER A 135 27.28 -3.36 -0.15
N PRO A 136 26.51 -3.45 -1.25
CA PRO A 136 25.76 -2.32 -1.82
C PRO A 136 24.73 -1.77 -0.84
N LEU A 137 24.18 -2.65 -0.01
CA LEU A 137 23.34 -2.27 1.12
C LEU A 137 24.10 -1.29 2.01
N MET A 138 25.27 -1.65 2.52
CA MET A 138 26.03 -0.78 3.44
C MET A 138 26.37 0.60 2.86
N ALA A 139 26.67 0.69 1.57
CA ALA A 139 26.91 1.99 0.92
C ALA A 139 25.63 2.81 0.71
N GLU A 140 24.50 2.17 0.37
CA GLU A 140 23.18 2.81 0.32
C GLU A 140 22.77 3.30 1.71
N LEU A 141 23.11 2.56 2.76
CA LEU A 141 22.86 2.93 4.14
C LEU A 141 23.70 4.14 4.56
N ALA A 142 24.89 4.34 3.99
CA ALA A 142 25.77 5.46 4.29
C ALA A 142 25.37 6.81 3.64
N ARG A 143 24.42 6.84 2.69
CA ARG A 143 24.02 8.10 2.03
C ARG A 143 23.17 9.01 2.92
N SER A 144 23.35 10.32 2.76
CA SER A 144 22.54 11.34 3.43
C SER A 144 21.05 11.21 3.06
N ARG A 145 20.21 11.41 4.08
CA ARG A 145 18.75 11.28 4.05
C ARG A 145 18.10 12.65 4.11
N GLY A 146 17.26 12.95 3.13
CA GLY A 146 16.52 14.21 3.07
C GLY A 146 15.00 14.02 3.17
N PRO A 147 14.26 15.12 3.35
CA PRO A 147 12.78 15.12 3.44
C PRO A 147 12.10 14.67 2.14
N GLU A 148 12.84 14.67 1.03
CA GLU A 148 12.51 14.01 -0.22
C GLU A 148 13.40 12.76 -0.35
N MET A 149 12.79 11.60 -0.22
CA MET A 149 13.48 10.32 -0.28
C MET A 149 13.93 10.02 -1.71
N ARG A 150 15.11 10.51 -2.08
CA ARG A 150 15.74 10.20 -3.37
C ARG A 150 16.25 8.76 -3.32
N ALA A 151 15.61 7.90 -4.10
CA ALA A 151 16.07 6.56 -4.47
C ALA A 151 16.21 5.54 -3.32
N ALA A 152 15.08 5.14 -2.71
CA ALA A 152 14.99 3.84 -2.04
C ALA A 152 14.99 2.64 -3.03
N VAL A 153 15.29 2.89 -4.31
CA VAL A 153 15.00 2.00 -5.44
C VAL A 153 16.12 0.96 -5.68
N ALA A 154 17.28 1.07 -5.01
CA ALA A 154 18.48 0.36 -5.48
C ALA A 154 18.90 -0.92 -4.73
N THR A 155 18.19 -1.43 -3.72
CA THR A 155 18.50 -2.78 -3.16
C THR A 155 17.30 -3.44 -2.47
N LEU A 156 16.33 -3.93 -3.24
CA LEU A 156 15.38 -4.92 -2.71
C LEU A 156 16.17 -6.10 -2.14
N GLN A 157 15.95 -6.40 -0.86
CA GLN A 157 16.56 -7.55 -0.22
C GLN A 157 15.83 -8.85 -0.64
N THR A 158 16.48 -10.00 -0.50
CA THR A 158 15.88 -11.30 -0.87
C THR A 158 14.52 -11.54 -0.22
N GLU A 159 14.38 -11.20 1.06
CA GLU A 159 13.11 -11.30 1.80
C GLU A 159 12.02 -10.37 1.25
N GLN A 160 12.40 -9.16 0.83
CA GLN A 160 11.51 -8.16 0.25
C GLN A 160 11.06 -8.53 -1.17
N ASP A 161 11.98 -9.04 -2.00
CA ASP A 161 11.68 -9.48 -3.38
C ASP A 161 10.63 -10.61 -3.39
N ARG A 162 10.73 -11.57 -2.46
CA ARG A 162 9.71 -12.63 -2.31
C ARG A 162 8.31 -12.05 -2.10
N LEU A 163 8.18 -11.02 -1.27
CA LEU A 163 6.90 -10.35 -0.99
C LEU A 163 6.39 -9.56 -2.20
N VAL A 164 7.29 -8.89 -2.92
CA VAL A 164 6.98 -8.14 -4.15
C VAL A 164 6.37 -9.06 -5.21
N ARG A 165 6.90 -10.28 -5.37
CA ARG A 165 6.53 -11.21 -6.45
C ARG A 165 5.42 -12.22 -6.10
N LEU A 166 4.74 -12.07 -4.96
CA LEU A 166 3.58 -12.90 -4.62
C LEU A 166 2.49 -12.81 -5.71
N ASP A 167 1.62 -13.82 -5.78
CA ASP A 167 0.53 -13.85 -6.75
C ASP A 167 -0.31 -12.55 -6.71
N PRO A 168 -0.76 -12.03 -7.87
CA PRO A 168 -1.58 -10.82 -7.93
C PRO A 168 -2.87 -10.83 -7.11
N THR A 169 -3.47 -12.01 -6.87
CA THR A 169 -4.66 -12.15 -6.02
C THR A 169 -4.32 -12.43 -4.55
N ALA A 170 -3.03 -12.45 -4.19
CA ALA A 170 -2.64 -12.64 -2.80
C ALA A 170 -3.10 -11.46 -1.94
N ARG A 171 -3.56 -11.78 -0.72
CA ARG A 171 -3.83 -10.82 0.35
C ARG A 171 -2.62 -10.84 1.29
N LEU A 172 -1.76 -9.85 1.15
CA LEU A 172 -0.56 -9.67 1.96
C LEU A 172 -0.83 -8.64 3.06
N VAL A 173 -0.61 -9.02 4.32
CA VAL A 173 -0.53 -8.09 5.44
C VAL A 173 0.90 -8.10 5.96
N LEU A 174 1.59 -6.97 5.81
CA LEU A 174 3.00 -6.81 6.11
C LEU A 174 3.18 -5.91 7.33
N ARG A 175 3.59 -6.53 8.44
CA ARG A 175 3.91 -5.86 9.70
C ARG A 175 5.40 -5.63 9.80
N GLY A 176 5.82 -4.38 9.68
CA GLY A 176 7.23 -4.01 9.74
C GLY A 176 7.47 -2.83 10.66
N GLY A 177 8.54 -2.88 11.43
CA GLY A 177 8.98 -1.73 12.21
C GLY A 177 9.52 -0.58 11.33
N PRO A 178 9.94 0.54 11.93
CA PRO A 178 10.53 1.65 11.19
C PRO A 178 11.86 1.24 10.52
N GLY A 179 12.18 1.86 9.39
CA GLY A 179 13.41 1.60 8.65
C GLY A 179 13.51 0.22 7.96
N THR A 180 12.47 -0.60 8.00
CA THR A 180 12.45 -1.94 7.37
C THR A 180 12.17 -1.93 5.87
N GLY A 181 11.65 -0.81 5.33
CA GLY A 181 11.34 -0.69 3.90
C GLY A 181 9.95 -1.21 3.49
N LYS A 182 9.02 -1.40 4.43
CA LYS A 182 7.64 -1.87 4.17
C LYS A 182 6.90 -1.10 3.06
N THR A 183 6.96 0.23 3.06
CA THR A 183 6.37 1.08 2.01
C THR A 183 7.03 0.83 0.66
N VAL A 184 8.35 0.66 0.65
CA VAL A 184 9.14 0.37 -0.55
C VAL A 184 8.71 -0.97 -1.16
N VAL A 185 8.49 -2.00 -0.33
CA VAL A 185 7.93 -3.30 -0.76
C VAL A 185 6.57 -3.11 -1.42
N GLY A 186 5.66 -2.35 -0.80
CA GLY A 186 4.34 -2.05 -1.37
C GLY A 186 4.43 -1.40 -2.76
N LEU A 187 5.28 -0.40 -2.92
CA LEU A 187 5.45 0.30 -4.20
C LEU A 187 6.11 -0.56 -5.28
N HIS A 188 7.15 -1.32 -4.94
CA HIS A 188 7.78 -2.26 -5.87
C HIS A 188 6.79 -3.35 -6.29
N ARG A 189 5.96 -3.82 -5.37
CA ARG A 189 4.86 -4.75 -5.68
C ARG A 189 3.88 -4.15 -6.67
N ALA A 190 3.47 -2.89 -6.49
CA ALA A 190 2.64 -2.18 -7.46
C ALA A 190 3.24 -2.23 -8.87
N ALA A 191 4.51 -1.83 -8.99
CA ALA A 191 5.21 -1.81 -10.27
C ALA A 191 5.40 -3.20 -10.88
N TRP A 192 5.70 -4.21 -10.06
CA TRP A 192 5.85 -5.58 -10.51
C TRP A 192 4.53 -6.17 -11.04
N LEU A 193 3.41 -5.88 -10.36
CA LEU A 193 2.08 -6.35 -10.76
C LEU A 193 1.64 -5.76 -12.10
N VAL A 194 1.86 -4.47 -12.34
CA VAL A 194 1.52 -3.86 -13.64
C VAL A 194 2.37 -4.46 -14.77
N TYR A 195 3.64 -4.75 -14.50
CA TYR A 195 4.54 -5.33 -15.50
C TYR A 195 4.21 -6.80 -15.83
N ASN A 196 3.91 -7.62 -14.81
CA ASN A 196 3.82 -9.07 -14.97
C ASN A 196 2.39 -9.62 -15.14
N ASP A 197 1.35 -8.88 -14.77
CA ASP A 197 -0.03 -9.38 -14.85
C ASP A 197 -0.85 -8.70 -15.94
N ARG A 198 -1.23 -9.48 -16.96
CA ARG A 198 -2.09 -9.01 -18.05
C ARG A 198 -3.51 -8.66 -17.60
N ARG A 199 -4.02 -9.19 -16.48
CA ARG A 199 -5.32 -8.82 -15.90
C ARG A 199 -5.31 -7.37 -15.39
N VAL A 200 -4.14 -6.90 -14.94
CA VAL A 200 -3.92 -5.51 -14.51
C VAL A 200 -3.90 -4.54 -15.70
N THR A 201 -3.74 -5.02 -16.94
CA THR A 201 -3.66 -4.15 -18.13
C THR A 201 -4.99 -3.50 -18.51
N SER A 202 -6.13 -4.07 -18.07
CA SER A 202 -7.48 -3.52 -18.24
C SER A 202 -8.02 -2.80 -17.00
N ASP A 203 -7.55 -3.15 -15.79
CA ASP A 203 -8.07 -2.68 -14.50
C ASP A 203 -7.00 -1.97 -13.67
N ARG A 204 -7.33 -0.77 -13.17
CA ARG A 204 -6.41 0.12 -12.43
C ARG A 204 -5.95 -0.49 -11.11
N ILE A 205 -4.69 -0.25 -10.70
CA ILE A 205 -4.23 -0.46 -9.30
C ILE A 205 -4.58 0.78 -8.48
N LEU A 206 -5.00 0.59 -7.23
CA LEU A 206 -5.22 1.67 -6.27
C LEU A 206 -4.14 1.65 -5.18
N VAL A 207 -3.51 2.79 -4.94
CA VAL A 207 -2.64 3.05 -3.78
C VAL A 207 -3.34 4.06 -2.87
N LEU A 208 -3.63 3.63 -1.64
CA LEU A 208 -4.18 4.46 -0.57
C LEU A 208 -3.06 4.84 0.39
N GLY A 209 -2.82 6.14 0.50
CA GLY A 209 -1.81 6.72 1.37
C GLY A 209 -2.41 7.48 2.56
N PRO A 210 -1.63 7.68 3.63
CA PRO A 210 -2.07 8.40 4.83
C PRO A 210 -2.14 9.92 4.64
N SER A 211 -1.44 10.49 3.65
CA SER A 211 -1.35 11.95 3.48
C SER A 211 -0.98 12.39 2.07
N GLU A 212 -1.25 13.66 1.74
CA GLU A 212 -0.81 14.27 0.46
C GLU A 212 0.72 14.27 0.31
N ARG A 213 1.46 14.41 1.40
CA ARG A 213 2.92 14.35 1.38
C ARG A 213 3.40 12.97 0.94
N PHE A 214 2.78 11.92 1.47
CA PHE A 214 3.02 10.56 1.02
C PHE A 214 2.68 10.38 -0.46
N LEU A 215 1.52 10.87 -0.92
CA LEU A 215 1.14 10.74 -2.33
C LEU A 215 2.12 11.46 -3.27
N LYS A 216 2.67 12.61 -2.88
CA LYS A 216 3.75 13.27 -3.63
C LYS A 216 4.99 12.39 -3.73
N PHE A 217 5.37 11.71 -2.64
CA PHE A 217 6.47 10.75 -2.66
C PHE A 217 6.20 9.58 -3.61
N VAL A 218 5.01 8.96 -3.51
CA VAL A 218 4.61 7.87 -4.40
C VAL A 218 4.61 8.32 -5.87
N ALA A 219 4.17 9.55 -6.14
CA ALA A 219 4.20 10.15 -7.47
C ALA A 219 5.63 10.40 -8.00
N THR A 220 6.65 10.45 -7.16
CA THR A 220 8.06 10.49 -7.59
C THR A 220 8.63 9.07 -7.82
N VAL A 221 8.17 8.08 -7.06
CA VAL A 221 8.70 6.70 -7.10
C VAL A 221 8.05 5.83 -8.17
N LEU A 222 6.73 5.91 -8.37
CA LEU A 222 6.05 5.02 -9.33
C LEU A 222 6.39 5.33 -10.81
N PRO A 223 6.54 6.59 -11.26
CA PRO A 223 6.99 6.88 -12.61
C PRO A 223 8.44 6.44 -12.86
N THR A 224 9.31 6.59 -11.85
CA THR A 224 10.67 6.02 -11.89
C THR A 224 10.66 4.49 -11.87
N LEU A 225 9.53 3.84 -11.57
CA LEU A 225 9.32 2.41 -11.75
C LEU A 225 8.60 2.06 -13.08
N GLY A 226 8.28 3.06 -13.90
CA GLY A 226 7.79 2.92 -15.27
C GLY A 226 6.28 2.84 -15.46
N GLU A 227 5.45 3.31 -14.52
CA GLU A 227 4.00 3.09 -14.55
C GLU A 227 3.11 4.35 -14.47
N ALA A 228 2.23 4.52 -15.47
CA ALA A 228 1.26 5.63 -15.57
C ALA A 228 -0.19 5.25 -15.19
N ARG A 229 -0.44 4.00 -14.77
CA ARG A 229 -1.80 3.43 -14.57
C ARG A 229 -2.16 3.10 -13.12
N ILE A 230 -1.57 3.83 -12.17
CA ILE A 230 -1.83 3.65 -10.73
C ILE A 230 -2.63 4.84 -10.21
N VAL A 231 -3.82 4.57 -9.67
CA VAL A 231 -4.63 5.59 -8.99
C VAL A 231 -4.07 5.77 -7.59
N GLN A 232 -3.70 7.01 -7.26
CA GLN A 232 -3.11 7.35 -5.97
C GLN A 232 -4.04 8.35 -5.28
N THR A 233 -4.44 8.06 -4.05
CA THR A 233 -5.39 8.91 -3.31
C THR A 233 -5.31 8.65 -1.80
N THR A 234 -5.93 9.51 -0.99
CA THR A 234 -6.12 9.26 0.44
C THR A 234 -7.49 8.64 0.69
N PHE A 235 -7.72 8.12 1.91
CA PHE A 235 -9.05 7.66 2.29
C PHE A 235 -10.09 8.78 2.21
N GLU A 236 -9.80 9.98 2.71
CA GLU A 236 -10.76 11.10 2.66
C GLU A 236 -11.06 11.50 1.21
N ARG A 237 -10.05 11.59 0.34
CA ARG A 237 -10.31 11.94 -1.05
C ARG A 237 -11.11 10.85 -1.77
N HIS A 238 -10.92 9.58 -1.44
CA HIS A 238 -11.62 8.48 -2.10
C HIS A 238 -13.05 8.25 -1.58
N PHE A 239 -13.24 8.35 -0.26
CA PHE A 239 -14.50 8.01 0.42
C PHE A 239 -15.27 9.22 0.93
N GLY A 240 -14.68 10.42 0.88
CA GLY A 240 -15.28 11.68 1.31
C GLY A 240 -14.90 12.06 2.73
N ALA A 241 -15.82 11.90 3.67
CA ALA A 241 -15.59 12.26 5.06
C ALA A 241 -14.56 11.33 5.74
N PRO A 242 -13.76 11.84 6.69
CA PRO A 242 -12.84 11.02 7.46
C PRO A 242 -13.60 9.94 8.24
N ALA A 243 -12.92 8.83 8.53
CA ALA A 243 -13.45 7.83 9.43
C ALA A 243 -13.46 8.38 10.87
N THR A 244 -14.50 8.03 11.60
CA THR A 244 -14.73 8.47 12.98
C THR A 244 -14.79 7.25 13.90
N ALA A 245 -14.45 7.42 15.19
CA ALA A 245 -14.59 6.34 16.16
C ALA A 245 -16.02 5.74 16.21
N PRO A 246 -17.11 6.54 16.32
CA PRO A 246 -18.47 5.99 16.29
C PRO A 246 -18.88 5.41 14.93
N GLY A 247 -18.38 5.95 13.81
CA GLY A 247 -18.65 5.39 12.48
C GLY A 247 -17.88 4.10 12.19
N GLY A 248 -16.73 3.91 12.84
CA GLY A 248 -15.90 2.71 12.80
C GLY A 248 -16.35 1.59 13.76
N ASP A 249 -17.39 1.81 14.57
CA ASP A 249 -17.84 0.87 15.60
C ASP A 249 -18.36 -0.45 14.98
N PRO A 250 -17.82 -1.62 15.36
CA PRO A 250 -18.25 -2.91 14.83
C PRO A 250 -19.74 -3.22 14.97
N ARG A 251 -20.43 -2.61 15.96
CA ARG A 251 -21.89 -2.77 16.16
C ARG A 251 -22.69 -2.39 14.91
N TRP A 252 -22.16 -1.51 14.05
CA TRP A 252 -22.82 -1.14 12.80
C TRP A 252 -23.10 -2.33 11.86
N VAL A 253 -22.33 -3.42 11.92
CA VAL A 253 -22.61 -4.60 11.09
C VAL A 253 -24.00 -5.14 11.40
N ASP A 254 -24.28 -5.39 12.68
CA ASP A 254 -25.57 -5.90 13.15
C ASP A 254 -26.68 -4.84 13.06
N ILE A 255 -26.37 -3.56 13.30
CA ILE A 255 -27.36 -2.47 13.14
C ILE A 255 -27.84 -2.37 11.69
N LEU A 256 -26.92 -2.51 10.71
CA LEU A 256 -27.28 -2.50 9.30
C LEU A 256 -28.06 -3.75 8.89
N ASP A 257 -27.77 -4.91 9.48
CA ASP A 257 -28.56 -6.14 9.27
C ASP A 257 -29.99 -5.97 9.82
N ARG A 258 -30.13 -5.41 11.04
CA ARG A 258 -31.44 -5.06 11.63
C ARG A 258 -32.18 -4.00 10.81
N LEU A 259 -31.47 -3.00 10.27
CA LEU A 259 -32.06 -2.00 9.39
C LEU A 259 -32.64 -2.65 8.14
N GLU A 260 -31.89 -3.52 7.46
CA GLU A 260 -32.37 -4.25 6.28
C GLU A 260 -33.58 -5.13 6.61
N ALA A 261 -33.54 -5.86 7.72
CA ALA A 261 -34.66 -6.67 8.19
C ALA A 261 -35.91 -5.82 8.47
N SER A 262 -35.75 -4.65 9.11
CA SER A 262 -36.86 -3.74 9.44
C SER A 262 -37.59 -3.17 8.22
N LEU A 263 -36.97 -3.20 7.03
CA LEU A 263 -37.53 -2.71 5.78
C LEU A 263 -38.40 -3.77 5.07
N LEU A 264 -38.31 -5.03 5.50
CA LEU A 264 -39.04 -6.15 4.91
C LEU A 264 -40.33 -6.39 5.69
N HIS A 265 -41.45 -6.50 4.97
CA HIS A 265 -42.76 -6.78 5.58
C HIS A 265 -43.43 -7.94 4.84
N PRO A 266 -43.05 -9.20 5.17
CA PRO A 266 -43.67 -10.37 4.57
C PRO A 266 -45.19 -10.32 4.76
N ARG A 267 -45.93 -10.50 3.66
CA ARG A 267 -47.40 -10.59 3.61
C ARG A 267 -47.81 -11.31 2.32
N GLU A 268 -49.06 -11.76 2.25
CA GLU A 268 -49.61 -12.36 1.02
C GLU A 268 -49.45 -11.39 -0.17
N VAL A 269 -48.93 -11.89 -1.29
CA VAL A 269 -48.84 -11.14 -2.55
C VAL A 269 -49.90 -11.66 -3.50
N ARG A 270 -50.84 -10.80 -3.92
CA ARG A 270 -51.94 -11.17 -4.79
C ARG A 270 -51.95 -10.32 -6.06
N VAL A 271 -51.82 -10.97 -7.22
CA VAL A 271 -51.80 -10.32 -8.54
C VAL A 271 -52.74 -11.08 -9.47
N ARG A 272 -53.70 -10.38 -10.10
CA ARG A 272 -54.69 -10.94 -11.05
C ARG A 272 -55.35 -12.24 -10.57
N GLY A 273 -55.70 -12.31 -9.28
CA GLY A 273 -56.37 -13.49 -8.70
C GLY A 273 -55.45 -14.66 -8.35
N ARG A 274 -54.17 -14.63 -8.75
CA ARG A 274 -53.12 -15.54 -8.28
C ARG A 274 -52.50 -15.01 -7.00
N ARG A 275 -52.05 -15.89 -6.12
CA ARG A 275 -51.49 -15.52 -4.82
C ARG A 275 -50.25 -16.31 -4.46
N MET A 276 -49.36 -15.66 -3.72
CA MET A 276 -48.25 -16.27 -3.01
C MET A 276 -48.49 -16.05 -1.53
N ALA A 277 -48.55 -17.13 -0.74
CA ALA A 277 -48.85 -17.05 0.68
C ALA A 277 -47.73 -16.32 1.42
N GLU A 278 -48.07 -15.69 2.55
CA GLU A 278 -47.10 -14.99 3.40
C GLU A 278 -45.93 -15.88 3.81
N THR A 279 -46.18 -17.16 4.10
CA THR A 279 -45.14 -18.14 4.44
C THR A 279 -44.15 -18.36 3.31
N ASP A 280 -44.63 -18.40 2.06
CA ASP A 280 -43.77 -18.57 0.89
C ASP A 280 -42.97 -17.29 0.62
N VAL A 281 -43.59 -16.13 0.81
CA VAL A 281 -42.93 -14.81 0.70
C VAL A 281 -41.82 -14.69 1.72
N ALA A 282 -42.09 -15.03 2.98
CA ALA A 282 -41.11 -15.03 4.06
C ALA A 282 -39.93 -15.97 3.75
N ALA A 283 -40.21 -17.21 3.34
CA ALA A 283 -39.18 -18.18 2.96
C ALA A 283 -38.32 -17.69 1.80
N LEU A 284 -38.93 -17.04 0.79
CA LEU A 284 -38.19 -16.46 -0.32
C LEU A 284 -37.30 -15.28 0.12
N ILE A 285 -37.79 -14.44 1.02
CA ILE A 285 -37.02 -13.33 1.60
C ILE A 285 -35.81 -13.87 2.37
N GLU A 286 -36.01 -14.86 3.24
CA GLU A 286 -34.94 -15.49 4.02
C GLU A 286 -33.85 -16.09 3.11
N GLN A 287 -34.28 -16.81 2.07
CA GLN A 287 -33.38 -17.41 1.07
C GLN A 287 -32.63 -16.38 0.21
N LEU A 288 -33.08 -15.12 0.17
CA LEU A 288 -32.36 -14.01 -0.48
C LEU A 288 -31.51 -13.23 0.52
N ALA A 289 -31.92 -13.16 1.79
CA ALA A 289 -31.15 -12.52 2.86
C ALA A 289 -29.83 -13.24 3.10
N SER A 290 -29.77 -14.56 2.90
CA SER A 290 -28.54 -15.35 3.00
C SER A 290 -27.53 -15.14 1.87
N ARG A 291 -27.86 -14.34 0.85
CA ARG A 291 -26.98 -14.09 -0.30
C ARG A 291 -26.24 -12.77 -0.13
N ASP A 292 -24.94 -12.79 -0.37
CA ASP A 292 -24.10 -11.59 -0.38
C ASP A 292 -24.26 -10.79 -1.68
N ILE A 293 -25.44 -10.19 -1.87
CA ILE A 293 -25.75 -9.30 -2.98
C ILE A 293 -26.52 -8.06 -2.51
N PRO A 294 -26.37 -6.90 -3.18
CA PRO A 294 -26.99 -5.66 -2.74
C PRO A 294 -28.51 -5.71 -2.68
N TRP A 295 -29.13 -4.90 -1.83
CA TRP A 295 -30.59 -4.75 -1.69
C TRP A 295 -31.30 -4.62 -3.04
N ARG A 296 -30.78 -3.76 -3.92
CA ARG A 296 -31.32 -3.54 -5.26
C ARG A 296 -31.39 -4.83 -6.08
N GLU A 297 -30.33 -5.65 -6.03
CA GLU A 297 -30.29 -6.91 -6.76
C GLU A 297 -31.14 -7.99 -6.07
N ARG A 298 -31.14 -8.08 -4.73
CA ARG A 298 -32.05 -8.96 -3.97
C ARG A 298 -33.51 -8.69 -4.34
N ARG A 299 -33.92 -7.43 -4.37
CA ARG A 299 -35.27 -7.02 -4.77
C ARG A 299 -35.59 -7.42 -6.21
N LYS A 300 -34.64 -7.24 -7.14
CA LYS A 300 -34.81 -7.62 -8.55
C LYS A 300 -34.99 -9.12 -8.71
N VAL A 301 -34.22 -9.93 -7.98
CA VAL A 301 -34.33 -11.40 -7.96
C VAL A 301 -35.65 -11.83 -7.31
N PHE A 302 -36.06 -11.21 -6.21
CA PHE A 302 -37.35 -11.44 -5.56
C PHE A 302 -38.51 -11.26 -6.54
N ILE A 303 -38.57 -10.10 -7.22
CA ILE A 303 -39.59 -9.82 -8.23
C ILE A 303 -39.54 -10.85 -9.37
N GLY A 304 -38.34 -11.18 -9.86
CA GLY A 304 -38.18 -12.18 -10.92
C GLY A 304 -38.77 -13.54 -10.53
N ARG A 305 -38.57 -13.96 -9.28
CA ARG A 305 -39.14 -15.22 -8.75
C ARG A 305 -40.64 -15.17 -8.55
N VAL A 306 -41.18 -14.06 -8.03
CA VAL A 306 -42.65 -13.89 -7.91
C VAL A 306 -43.31 -13.85 -9.29
N VAL A 307 -42.70 -13.18 -10.28
CA VAL A 307 -43.17 -13.18 -11.68
C VAL A 307 -43.18 -14.59 -12.26
N ALA A 308 -42.11 -15.37 -12.05
CA ALA A 308 -42.03 -16.73 -12.55
C ALA A 308 -43.05 -17.67 -11.88
N LEU A 309 -43.24 -17.54 -10.56
CA LEU A 309 -44.17 -18.37 -9.79
C LEU A 309 -45.63 -18.07 -10.11
N LEU A 310 -45.99 -16.79 -10.20
CA LEU A 310 -47.36 -16.34 -10.45
C LEU A 310 -47.66 -16.21 -11.95
N GLU A 311 -46.68 -16.26 -12.85
CA GLU A 311 -46.83 -16.03 -14.30
C GLU A 311 -47.64 -14.77 -14.65
N VAL A 312 -47.36 -13.67 -13.96
CA VAL A 312 -48.03 -12.37 -14.13
C VAL A 312 -47.06 -11.28 -14.62
N PRO A 313 -47.55 -10.18 -15.22
CA PRO A 313 -46.69 -9.11 -15.69
C PRO A 313 -45.85 -8.47 -14.57
N ARG A 314 -44.56 -8.24 -14.84
CA ARG A 314 -43.59 -7.67 -13.90
C ARG A 314 -44.06 -6.36 -13.25
N ALA A 315 -44.64 -5.46 -14.03
CA ALA A 315 -45.09 -4.15 -13.55
C ALA A 315 -46.19 -4.24 -12.47
N GLU A 316 -47.00 -5.30 -12.49
CA GLU A 316 -48.04 -5.52 -11.48
C GLU A 316 -47.44 -6.07 -10.18
N VAL A 317 -46.50 -7.01 -10.29
CA VAL A 317 -45.72 -7.48 -9.14
C VAL A 317 -44.99 -6.32 -8.48
N GLU A 318 -44.31 -5.47 -9.25
CA GLU A 318 -43.56 -4.33 -8.72
C GLU A 318 -44.41 -3.36 -7.88
N ARG A 319 -45.69 -3.22 -8.23
CA ARG A 319 -46.66 -2.41 -7.48
C ARG A 319 -47.11 -3.10 -6.20
N GLU A 320 -47.48 -4.37 -6.25
CA GLU A 320 -47.97 -5.12 -5.08
C GLU A 320 -46.88 -5.36 -4.02
N VAL A 321 -45.64 -5.60 -4.47
CA VAL A 321 -44.52 -5.89 -3.57
C VAL A 321 -43.88 -4.63 -2.99
N LYS A 322 -44.37 -3.42 -3.32
CA LYS A 322 -43.77 -2.16 -2.87
C LYS A 322 -43.69 -2.08 -1.34
N ASP A 323 -44.72 -2.51 -0.63
CA ASP A 323 -44.70 -2.52 0.84
C ASP A 323 -44.31 -3.88 1.42
N VAL A 324 -43.93 -4.86 0.59
CA VAL A 324 -43.34 -6.14 1.03
C VAL A 324 -41.82 -6.06 1.02
N PHE A 325 -41.29 -5.57 -0.10
CA PHE A 325 -39.88 -5.41 -0.39
C PHE A 325 -39.68 -4.05 -1.08
N PRO A 326 -39.51 -2.96 -0.31
CA PRO A 326 -39.48 -1.61 -0.85
C PRO A 326 -38.23 -1.34 -1.70
N ALA A 327 -38.38 -0.46 -2.70
CA ALA A 327 -37.24 0.08 -3.43
C ALA A 327 -36.58 1.18 -2.57
N VAL A 328 -35.42 0.86 -1.99
CA VAL A 328 -34.67 1.76 -1.11
C VAL A 328 -33.32 2.08 -1.75
N SER A 329 -33.03 3.37 -1.93
CA SER A 329 -31.72 3.85 -2.38
C SER A 329 -30.73 3.94 -1.23
N ALA A 330 -29.43 3.93 -1.52
CA ALA A 330 -28.40 4.13 -0.50
C ALA A 330 -28.58 5.45 0.25
N ALA A 331 -28.96 6.52 -0.44
CA ALA A 331 -29.25 7.82 0.18
C ALA A 331 -30.44 7.77 1.16
N THR A 332 -31.46 6.94 0.89
CA THR A 332 -32.59 6.75 1.80
C THR A 332 -32.21 5.91 3.01
N ALA A 333 -31.43 4.85 2.80
CA ALA A 333 -30.86 4.05 3.89
C ALA A 333 -29.94 4.90 4.78
N TRP A 334 -29.10 5.76 4.18
CA TRP A 334 -28.23 6.68 4.92
C TRP A 334 -29.01 7.65 5.81
N ARG A 335 -30.11 8.23 5.31
CA ARG A 335 -31.00 9.07 6.13
C ARG A 335 -31.59 8.33 7.33
N LYS A 336 -31.86 7.03 7.19
CA LYS A 336 -32.30 6.16 8.30
C LYS A 336 -31.18 5.92 9.31
N VAL A 337 -29.95 5.66 8.84
CA VAL A 337 -28.74 5.55 9.68
C VAL A 337 -28.43 6.84 10.46
N ARG A 338 -28.83 8.01 9.95
CA ARG A 338 -28.70 9.31 10.63
C ARG A 338 -29.90 9.69 11.51
N SER A 339 -30.96 8.89 11.53
CA SER A 339 -32.19 9.20 12.27
C SER A 339 -32.18 8.58 13.66
N ARG A 340 -32.20 9.41 14.71
CA ARG A 340 -32.31 8.97 16.11
C ARG A 340 -33.47 7.98 16.31
N ALA A 341 -34.67 8.36 15.87
CA ALA A 341 -35.86 7.52 16.01
C ALA A 341 -35.72 6.17 15.30
N THR A 342 -34.98 6.10 14.18
CA THR A 342 -34.70 4.83 13.52
C THR A 342 -33.74 3.99 14.34
N LEU A 343 -32.65 4.57 14.85
CA LEU A 343 -31.67 3.86 15.68
C LEU A 343 -32.30 3.35 16.99
N GLU A 344 -33.13 4.15 17.65
CA GLU A 344 -33.90 3.73 18.83
C GLU A 344 -34.84 2.55 18.51
N ALA A 345 -35.58 2.63 17.39
CA ALA A 345 -36.46 1.55 16.96
C ALA A 345 -35.71 0.26 16.58
N LEU A 346 -34.45 0.39 16.14
CA LEU A 346 -33.57 -0.75 15.90
C LEU A 346 -32.97 -1.31 17.20
N GLY A 347 -33.08 -0.61 18.33
CA GLY A 347 -32.49 -1.02 19.61
C GLY A 347 -30.99 -0.77 19.66
N VAL A 348 -30.53 0.37 19.14
CA VAL A 348 -29.16 0.84 19.30
C VAL A 348 -29.01 1.51 20.66
N ASP A 349 -27.90 1.26 21.35
CA ASP A 349 -27.61 1.85 22.65
C ASP A 349 -27.49 3.39 22.59
N ASP A 350 -28.00 4.07 23.61
CA ASP A 350 -28.01 5.54 23.68
C ASP A 350 -26.60 6.15 23.59
N ASP A 351 -25.58 5.49 24.15
CA ASP A 351 -24.19 5.96 24.09
C ASP A 351 -23.67 6.07 22.65
N LEU A 352 -23.94 5.06 21.83
CA LEU A 352 -23.56 5.06 20.41
C LEU A 352 -24.40 6.05 19.63
N ILE A 353 -25.70 6.16 19.92
CA ILE A 353 -26.58 7.15 19.29
C ILE A 353 -26.04 8.57 19.52
N GLU A 354 -25.73 8.94 20.76
CA GLU A 354 -25.22 10.28 21.05
C GLU A 354 -23.85 10.51 20.41
N ALA A 355 -22.91 9.56 20.52
CA ALA A 355 -21.60 9.67 19.89
C ALA A 355 -21.70 9.80 18.35
N TRP A 356 -22.58 9.01 17.72
CA TRP A 356 -22.81 9.06 16.27
C TRP A 356 -23.47 10.36 15.82
N ARG A 357 -24.35 10.94 16.63
CA ARG A 357 -24.99 12.22 16.31
C ARG A 357 -24.06 13.41 16.50
N ALA A 358 -23.02 13.27 17.32
CA ALA A 358 -21.98 14.27 17.49
C ALA A 358 -21.02 14.38 16.29
N VAL A 359 -20.98 13.37 15.41
CA VAL A 359 -20.22 13.43 14.16
C VAL A 359 -21.13 13.78 12.99
N ASP A 360 -20.66 14.63 12.07
CA ASP A 360 -21.46 15.09 10.93
C ASP A 360 -21.64 14.00 9.86
N ASP A 361 -20.56 13.28 9.55
CA ASP A 361 -20.50 12.30 8.48
C ASP A 361 -19.38 11.27 8.70
N ASP A 362 -19.45 10.14 8.00
CA ASP A 362 -18.40 9.13 7.96
C ASP A 362 -18.37 8.45 6.58
N GLY A 363 -17.27 8.65 5.85
CA GLY A 363 -17.16 8.17 4.47
C GLY A 363 -17.14 6.65 4.35
N ALA A 364 -16.54 5.96 5.32
CA ALA A 364 -16.39 4.51 5.30
C ALA A 364 -17.71 3.80 5.63
N LEU A 365 -18.44 4.28 6.65
CA LEU A 365 -19.77 3.76 6.97
C LEU A 365 -20.78 4.09 5.87
N ARG A 366 -20.71 5.29 5.27
CA ARG A 366 -21.53 5.63 4.10
C ARG A 366 -21.24 4.70 2.92
N ASP A 367 -19.98 4.36 2.69
CA ASP A 367 -19.60 3.38 1.67
C ASP A 367 -20.18 1.99 1.95
N GLU A 368 -20.17 1.53 3.21
CA GLU A 368 -20.81 0.27 3.62
C GLU A 368 -22.31 0.27 3.29
N VAL A 369 -23.03 1.34 3.64
CA VAL A 369 -24.46 1.48 3.32
C VAL A 369 -24.68 1.48 1.81
N LYS A 370 -23.83 2.19 1.06
CA LYS A 370 -23.92 2.19 -0.40
C LYS A 370 -23.68 0.80 -1.00
N ALA A 371 -22.66 0.09 -0.53
CA ALA A 371 -22.35 -1.26 -0.98
C ALA A 371 -23.51 -2.23 -0.70
N ARG A 372 -24.08 -2.20 0.51
CA ARG A 372 -25.21 -3.04 0.90
C ARG A 372 -26.48 -2.76 0.10
N PHE A 373 -26.76 -1.50 -0.25
CA PHE A 373 -28.00 -1.16 -0.94
C PHE A 373 -27.90 -1.15 -2.47
N GLU A 374 -26.77 -0.69 -3.01
CA GLU A 374 -26.59 -0.42 -4.44
C GLU A 374 -25.40 -1.14 -5.07
N GLY A 375 -24.48 -1.69 -4.26
CA GLY A 375 -23.26 -2.36 -4.70
C GLY A 375 -22.05 -1.43 -4.79
N VAL A 376 -20.93 -2.01 -5.23
CA VAL A 376 -19.63 -1.33 -5.32
C VAL A 376 -19.48 -0.71 -6.71
N ALA A 377 -19.16 0.58 -6.75
CA ALA A 377 -19.11 1.33 -8.01
C ALA A 377 -17.86 1.05 -8.86
N VAL A 378 -16.72 0.76 -8.23
CA VAL A 378 -15.42 0.59 -8.90
C VAL A 378 -14.67 -0.56 -8.25
N ARG A 379 -14.10 -1.45 -9.06
CA ARG A 379 -13.13 -2.46 -8.61
C ARG A 379 -11.75 -2.15 -9.18
N TYR A 380 -10.73 -2.59 -8.46
CA TYR A 380 -9.33 -2.48 -8.81
C TYR A 380 -8.74 -3.88 -8.92
N SER A 381 -7.76 -4.04 -9.81
CA SER A 381 -7.04 -5.31 -9.96
C SER A 381 -6.23 -5.65 -8.71
N HIS A 382 -5.74 -4.64 -8.01
CA HIS A 382 -5.07 -4.76 -6.72
C HIS A 382 -5.22 -3.45 -5.92
N VAL A 383 -5.32 -3.54 -4.59
CA VAL A 383 -5.29 -2.37 -3.70
C VAL A 383 -4.11 -2.47 -2.75
N ILE A 384 -3.35 -1.39 -2.65
CA ILE A 384 -2.22 -1.24 -1.74
C ILE A 384 -2.60 -0.16 -0.74
N VAL A 385 -2.39 -0.42 0.54
CA VAL A 385 -2.64 0.54 1.62
C VAL A 385 -1.40 0.65 2.48
N ASP A 386 -0.88 1.86 2.62
CA ASP A 386 0.15 2.18 3.61
C ASP A 386 -0.50 2.65 4.92
N GLU A 387 0.23 2.49 6.03
CA GLU A 387 -0.24 2.75 7.39
C GLU A 387 -1.55 2.01 7.73
N ALA A 388 -1.68 0.76 7.27
CA ALA A 388 -2.91 0.00 7.36
C ALA A 388 -3.33 -0.36 8.81
N GLN A 389 -2.46 -0.17 9.81
CA GLN A 389 -2.83 -0.28 11.22
C GLN A 389 -3.91 0.72 11.64
N ASP A 390 -4.02 1.85 10.93
CA ASP A 390 -4.97 2.92 11.24
C ASP A 390 -6.35 2.70 10.61
N LEU A 391 -6.53 1.64 9.82
CA LEU A 391 -7.82 1.34 9.24
C LEU A 391 -8.84 0.99 10.31
N THR A 392 -9.99 1.64 10.24
CA THR A 392 -11.19 1.17 10.93
C THR A 392 -11.75 -0.07 10.23
N LEU A 393 -12.68 -0.76 10.90
CA LEU A 393 -13.37 -1.92 10.31
C LEU A 393 -14.01 -1.60 8.96
N PHE A 394 -14.71 -0.47 8.84
CA PHE A 394 -15.41 -0.12 7.60
C PHE A 394 -14.46 0.37 6.51
N GLN A 395 -13.33 0.98 6.84
CA GLN A 395 -12.29 1.28 5.85
C GLN A 395 -11.69 -0.01 5.28
N LEU A 396 -11.39 -1.00 6.15
CA LEU A 396 -10.89 -2.31 5.72
C LEU A 396 -11.91 -3.02 4.81
N ARG A 397 -13.17 -3.08 5.23
CA ARG A 397 -14.25 -3.68 4.44
C ARG A 397 -14.47 -2.96 3.11
N ALA A 398 -14.37 -1.63 3.09
CA ALA A 398 -14.48 -0.84 1.86
C ALA A 398 -13.35 -1.17 0.86
N VAL A 399 -12.14 -1.40 1.35
CA VAL A 399 -10.99 -1.84 0.53
C VAL A 399 -11.19 -3.27 0.03
N GLN A 400 -11.54 -4.20 0.93
CA GLN A 400 -11.74 -5.63 0.61
C GLN A 400 -12.78 -5.84 -0.50
N ARG A 401 -13.88 -5.09 -0.48
CA ARG A 401 -14.95 -5.21 -1.50
C ARG A 401 -14.55 -4.72 -2.90
N ARG A 402 -13.43 -4.01 -3.03
CA ARG A 402 -12.99 -3.40 -4.28
C ARG A 402 -11.90 -4.19 -4.98
N SER A 403 -11.29 -5.18 -4.33
CA SER A 403 -10.26 -6.01 -4.97
C SER A 403 -10.09 -7.36 -4.29
N ASP A 404 -9.78 -8.36 -5.10
CA ASP A 404 -9.46 -9.70 -4.60
C ASP A 404 -8.01 -9.77 -4.08
N GLY A 405 -7.11 -8.95 -4.66
CA GLY A 405 -5.70 -8.84 -4.26
C GLY A 405 -5.44 -7.60 -3.42
N LEU A 406 -4.75 -7.78 -2.28
CA LEU A 406 -4.49 -6.72 -1.31
C LEU A 406 -3.03 -6.74 -0.86
N THR A 407 -2.45 -5.56 -0.65
CA THR A 407 -1.17 -5.39 0.04
C THR A 407 -1.32 -4.30 1.10
N LEU A 408 -1.39 -4.70 2.35
CA LEU A 408 -1.56 -3.82 3.50
C LEU A 408 -0.24 -3.78 4.26
N VAL A 409 0.37 -2.59 4.35
CA VAL A 409 1.67 -2.42 5.01
C VAL A 409 1.53 -1.43 6.18
N GLY A 410 2.29 -1.62 7.25
CA GLY A 410 2.19 -0.74 8.41
C GLY A 410 3.05 -1.14 9.60
N ASP A 411 2.86 -0.44 10.72
CA ASP A 411 3.52 -0.66 12.01
C ASP A 411 2.53 -0.48 13.16
N ASP A 412 2.23 -1.55 13.91
CA ASP A 412 1.30 -1.51 15.04
C ASP A 412 1.73 -0.54 16.15
N ALA A 413 3.03 -0.30 16.34
CA ALA A 413 3.53 0.66 17.33
C ALA A 413 3.32 2.13 16.91
N GLN A 414 3.02 2.38 15.63
CA GLN A 414 2.76 3.73 15.07
C GLN A 414 1.27 3.95 14.78
N ARG A 415 0.39 3.26 15.49
CA ARG A 415 -1.05 3.48 15.40
C ARG A 415 -1.44 4.82 15.99
N SER A 416 -2.20 5.59 15.24
CA SER A 416 -2.61 6.95 15.57
C SER A 416 -4.11 7.19 15.47
N ALA A 417 -4.81 6.43 14.61
CA ALA A 417 -6.23 6.64 14.37
C ALA A 417 -7.09 6.08 15.53
N PRO A 418 -8.00 6.89 16.10
CA PRO A 418 -9.03 6.37 16.99
C PRO A 418 -9.87 5.31 16.28
N GLY A 419 -9.93 4.10 16.84
CA GLY A 419 -10.62 2.96 16.22
C GLY A 419 -9.81 2.20 15.15
N GLY A 420 -8.52 2.51 14.99
CA GLY A 420 -7.61 1.73 14.14
C GLY A 420 -7.46 0.29 14.64
N LEU A 421 -7.64 -0.67 13.74
CA LEU A 421 -7.66 -2.11 14.06
C LEU A 421 -6.29 -2.66 14.47
N GLY A 422 -5.23 -2.18 13.82
CA GLY A 422 -3.94 -2.86 13.84
C GLY A 422 -3.79 -3.96 12.82
N LEU A 423 -2.56 -4.28 12.45
CA LEU A 423 -2.26 -5.22 11.38
C LEU A 423 -2.59 -6.67 11.75
N ARG A 424 -2.44 -7.06 13.03
CA ARG A 424 -2.84 -8.40 13.48
C ARG A 424 -4.34 -8.63 13.31
N ALA A 425 -5.15 -7.65 13.72
CA ALA A 425 -6.60 -7.71 13.57
C ALA A 425 -7.00 -7.65 12.10
N VAL A 426 -6.35 -6.80 11.30
CA VAL A 426 -6.53 -6.73 9.84
C VAL A 426 -6.25 -8.08 9.19
N ALA A 427 -5.14 -8.74 9.52
CA ALA A 427 -4.80 -10.06 8.98
C ALA A 427 -5.86 -11.11 9.34
N ALA A 428 -6.33 -11.13 10.59
CA ALA A 428 -7.38 -12.03 11.03
C ALA A 428 -8.71 -11.79 10.30
N GLN A 429 -9.10 -10.52 10.08
CA GLN A 429 -10.33 -10.16 9.37
C GLN A 429 -10.30 -10.55 7.88
N LEU A 430 -9.11 -10.58 7.27
CA LEU A 430 -8.94 -10.92 5.86
C LEU A 430 -8.68 -12.41 5.61
N ASP A 431 -8.46 -13.20 6.67
CA ASP A 431 -7.91 -14.54 6.62
C ASP A 431 -6.61 -14.58 5.78
N ALA A 432 -5.70 -13.66 6.11
CA ALA A 432 -4.46 -13.42 5.37
C ALA A 432 -3.22 -13.71 6.24
N PRO A 433 -2.12 -14.20 5.65
CA PRO A 433 -0.85 -14.34 6.36
C PRO A 433 -0.34 -12.97 6.83
N LEU A 434 0.12 -12.92 8.09
CA LEU A 434 0.82 -11.78 8.65
C LEU A 434 2.32 -11.99 8.48
N GLU A 435 2.89 -11.35 7.46
CA GLU A 435 4.33 -11.35 7.20
C GLU A 435 5.01 -10.29 8.06
N GLN A 436 6.15 -10.61 8.66
CA GLN A 436 6.87 -9.70 9.54
C GLN A 436 8.20 -9.27 8.92
N MET A 437 8.52 -7.96 9.00
CA MET A 437 9.83 -7.42 8.64
C MET A 437 10.48 -6.79 9.88
N ALA A 438 11.57 -7.41 10.33
CA ALA A 438 12.32 -6.97 11.52
C ALA A 438 13.60 -6.22 11.17
N THR A 439 14.22 -6.51 10.03
CA THR A 439 15.52 -5.95 9.67
C THR A 439 15.42 -4.46 9.36
N ALA A 440 15.99 -3.63 10.22
CA ALA A 440 16.01 -2.18 10.08
C ALA A 440 17.23 -1.78 9.25
N TYR A 441 16.98 -1.46 7.99
CA TYR A 441 18.02 -1.03 7.07
C TYR A 441 18.28 0.47 7.20
N ARG A 442 17.23 1.28 7.38
CA ARG A 442 17.32 2.73 7.14
C ARG A 442 17.65 3.58 8.37
N MET A 443 18.00 2.94 9.48
CA MET A 443 18.44 3.59 10.72
C MET A 443 19.68 2.89 11.27
N SER A 444 20.37 3.54 12.21
CA SER A 444 21.49 2.91 12.91
C SER A 444 21.01 1.79 13.83
N ALA A 445 21.93 0.86 14.14
CA ALA A 445 21.64 -0.25 15.05
C ALA A 445 21.34 0.26 16.46
N GLU A 446 22.03 1.32 16.88
CA GLU A 446 21.88 1.97 18.18
C GLU A 446 20.48 2.59 18.34
N ILE A 447 19.95 3.22 17.29
CA ILE A 447 18.57 3.74 17.29
C ILE A 447 17.56 2.59 17.31
N ALA A 448 17.79 1.52 16.54
CA ALA A 448 16.91 0.36 16.54
C ALA A 448 16.85 -0.31 17.93
N ASP A 449 17.99 -0.48 18.59
CA ASP A 449 18.10 -1.04 19.95
C ASP A 449 17.42 -0.13 20.98
N TRP A 450 17.60 1.18 20.86
CA TRP A 450 16.90 2.15 21.71
C TRP A 450 15.38 2.06 21.56
N LEU A 451 14.88 1.96 20.31
CA LEU A 451 13.46 1.80 20.00
C LEU A 451 12.91 0.49 20.57
N ASN A 452 13.64 -0.62 20.46
CA ASN A 452 13.28 -1.90 21.08
C ASN A 452 13.15 -1.78 22.60
N GLY A 453 14.15 -1.17 23.24
CA GLY A 453 14.13 -0.91 24.68
C GLY A 453 12.97 -0.02 25.10
N HIS A 454 12.66 1.04 24.32
CA HIS A 454 11.51 1.91 24.56
C HIS A 454 10.18 1.17 24.42
N ALA A 455 10.00 0.42 23.33
CA ALA A 455 8.80 -0.37 23.11
C ALA A 455 8.58 -1.40 24.24
N SER A 456 9.63 -2.12 24.64
CA SER A 456 9.55 -3.09 25.73
C SER A 456 9.21 -2.44 27.08
N ARG A 457 9.82 -1.29 27.41
CA ARG A 457 9.57 -0.57 28.67
C ARG A 457 8.13 -0.09 28.80
N HIS A 458 7.49 0.26 27.68
CA HIS A 458 6.15 0.85 27.66
C HIS A 458 5.07 -0.10 27.14
N GLY A 459 5.40 -1.35 26.83
CA GLY A 459 4.44 -2.36 26.35
C GLY A 459 3.84 -2.03 24.97
N LEU A 460 4.61 -1.38 24.09
CA LEU A 460 4.17 -1.10 22.71
C LEU A 460 4.18 -2.40 21.88
N ASP A 461 3.16 -2.64 21.05
CA ASP A 461 3.12 -3.77 20.11
C ASP A 461 4.01 -3.50 18.88
N ALA A 462 5.30 -3.30 19.12
CA ALA A 462 6.31 -3.10 18.09
C ALA A 462 6.79 -4.45 17.52
N VAL A 463 7.38 -4.39 16.32
CA VAL A 463 8.26 -5.45 15.84
C VAL A 463 9.62 -5.24 16.49
N GLU A 464 10.20 -6.29 17.05
CA GLU A 464 11.58 -6.26 17.53
C GLU A 464 12.51 -6.07 16.33
N LEU A 465 13.19 -4.93 16.29
CA LEU A 465 14.03 -4.51 15.19
C LEU A 465 15.39 -5.21 15.24
N LEU A 466 15.90 -5.60 14.08
CA LEU A 466 17.27 -6.04 13.90
C LEU A 466 18.05 -4.93 13.17
N GLY A 467 18.79 -4.13 13.93
CA GLY A 467 19.64 -3.09 13.37
C GLY A 467 20.88 -3.67 12.71
N VAL A 468 21.01 -3.51 11.38
CA VAL A 468 22.15 -4.07 10.62
C VAL A 468 23.29 -3.06 10.40
N ARG A 469 23.11 -1.83 10.88
CA ARG A 469 24.02 -0.71 10.60
C ARG A 469 24.59 -0.11 11.89
N PRO A 470 25.65 -0.70 12.46
CA PRO A 470 26.34 -0.07 13.59
C PRO A 470 27.06 1.20 13.13
N THR A 471 26.88 2.31 13.86
CA THR A 471 27.60 3.57 13.62
C THR A 471 28.57 3.92 14.75
N GLY A 472 28.42 3.27 15.92
CA GLY A 472 29.13 3.62 17.15
C GLY A 472 28.66 4.93 17.79
N ILE A 473 27.54 5.49 17.32
CA ILE A 473 26.93 6.71 17.86
C ILE A 473 25.70 6.30 18.68
N GLU A 474 25.84 6.35 20.00
CA GLU A 474 24.75 6.05 20.92
C GLU A 474 23.65 7.12 20.88
N VAL A 475 22.45 6.73 21.32
CA VAL A 475 21.35 7.69 21.51
C VAL A 475 21.65 8.57 22.72
N GLU A 476 21.70 9.88 22.50
CA GLU A 476 22.04 10.86 23.52
C GLU A 476 20.80 11.35 24.27
N VAL A 477 20.95 11.69 25.55
CA VAL A 477 19.93 12.37 26.35
C VAL A 477 20.42 13.77 26.69
N ALA A 478 19.62 14.78 26.39
CA ALA A 478 19.93 16.19 26.60
C ALA A 478 18.82 16.90 27.40
N THR A 479 19.11 18.11 27.87
CA THR A 479 18.15 18.96 28.59
C THR A 479 17.76 20.22 27.83
N ASP A 480 18.57 20.63 26.84
CA ASP A 480 18.35 21.84 26.04
C ASP A 480 18.20 21.50 24.55
N ILE A 481 17.04 21.86 23.98
CA ILE A 481 16.69 21.54 22.60
C ILE A 481 17.56 22.32 21.62
N GLU A 482 17.75 23.62 21.86
CA GLU A 482 18.42 24.50 20.90
C GLU A 482 19.89 24.14 20.74
N THR A 483 20.58 23.85 21.85
CA THR A 483 21.97 23.39 21.83
C THR A 483 22.09 22.07 21.09
N ALA A 484 21.26 21.07 21.43
CA ALA A 484 21.27 19.77 20.76
C ALA A 484 21.02 19.89 19.26
N ALA A 485 20.03 20.70 18.86
CA ALA A 485 19.69 20.91 17.46
C ALA A 485 20.80 21.63 16.70
N ALA A 486 21.45 22.62 17.31
CA ALA A 486 22.59 23.32 16.72
C ALA A 486 23.78 22.38 16.47
N GLU A 487 24.12 21.54 17.44
CA GLU A 487 25.21 20.57 17.32
C GLU A 487 24.95 19.50 16.24
N LEU A 488 23.71 19.05 16.10
CA LEU A 488 23.34 18.13 15.02
C LEU A 488 23.41 18.81 13.65
N ARG A 489 22.96 20.07 13.53
CA ARG A 489 22.97 20.81 12.25
C ARG A 489 24.38 21.11 11.73
N VAL A 490 25.40 21.07 12.58
CA VAL A 490 26.81 21.15 12.17
C VAL A 490 27.26 19.87 11.45
N ARG A 491 26.74 18.71 11.88
CA ARG A 491 27.15 17.38 11.38
C ARG A 491 26.29 16.90 10.22
N TRP A 492 25.01 17.23 10.24
CA TRP A 492 24.00 16.64 9.38
C TRP A 492 23.23 17.72 8.61
N PRO A 493 23.05 17.57 7.29
CA PRO A 493 22.35 18.56 6.47
C PRO A 493 20.83 18.59 6.73
N HIS A 494 20.23 17.47 7.14
CA HIS A 494 18.79 17.37 7.39
C HIS A 494 18.49 16.98 8.84
N VAL A 495 18.27 17.98 9.69
CA VAL A 495 17.94 17.81 11.11
C VAL A 495 16.51 18.28 11.39
N ALA A 496 15.74 17.44 12.09
CA ALA A 496 14.44 17.82 12.64
C ALA A 496 14.49 18.00 14.16
N VAL A 497 13.66 18.93 14.64
CA VAL A 497 13.23 18.99 16.03
C VAL A 497 11.76 18.62 16.03
N ILE A 498 11.37 17.61 16.81
CA ILE A 498 9.99 17.12 16.86
C ILE A 498 9.44 17.33 18.27
N GLU A 499 8.29 17.98 18.36
CA GLU A 499 7.61 18.34 19.59
C GLU A 499 6.24 17.70 19.66
N SER A 500 5.61 17.66 20.85
CA SER A 500 4.31 17.00 21.03
C SER A 500 3.20 17.58 20.13
N SER A 501 3.37 18.81 19.66
CA SER A 501 2.41 19.51 18.80
C SER A 501 2.42 19.05 17.33
N ASP A 502 3.51 18.43 16.86
CA ASP A 502 3.73 18.16 15.43
C ASP A 502 4.20 16.73 15.10
N VAL A 503 4.28 15.83 16.09
CA VAL A 503 4.67 14.41 15.94
C VAL A 503 4.05 13.75 14.71
N TRP A 504 2.72 13.82 14.59
CA TRP A 504 2.00 13.10 13.56
C TRP A 504 2.21 13.66 12.14
N SER A 505 2.65 14.93 12.02
CA SER A 505 3.02 15.53 10.74
C SER A 505 4.32 14.96 10.16
N HIS A 506 5.13 14.30 11.00
CA HIS A 506 6.39 13.66 10.64
C HIS A 506 6.22 12.19 10.21
N LYS A 507 5.01 11.64 10.28
CA LYS A 507 4.73 10.26 9.87
C LYS A 507 5.07 10.06 8.38
N GLY A 508 5.83 9.00 8.09
CA GLY A 508 6.32 8.70 6.75
C GLY A 508 7.52 9.55 6.28
N VAL A 509 8.11 10.39 7.15
CA VAL A 509 9.29 11.21 6.84
C VAL A 509 10.54 10.64 7.53
N GLU A 510 11.72 10.84 6.98
CA GLU A 510 13.01 10.46 7.56
C GLU A 510 13.97 11.66 7.52
N TYR A 511 14.86 11.75 8.50
CA TYR A 511 15.87 12.80 8.65
C TYR A 511 17.24 12.16 8.93
N ASP A 512 18.31 12.88 8.61
CA ASP A 512 19.65 12.43 8.98
C ASP A 512 19.77 12.31 10.50
N ALA A 513 19.30 13.34 11.22
CA ALA A 513 19.27 13.34 12.68
C ALA A 513 18.01 14.02 13.23
N VAL A 514 17.61 13.62 14.44
CA VAL A 514 16.40 14.14 15.10
C VAL A 514 16.69 14.48 16.56
N VAL A 515 16.19 15.64 16.98
CA VAL A 515 15.97 15.96 18.40
C VAL A 515 14.50 15.73 18.71
N VAL A 516 14.21 14.89 19.69
CA VAL A 516 12.84 14.65 20.17
C VAL A 516 12.65 15.36 21.50
N ASP A 517 11.75 16.33 21.55
CA ASP A 517 11.27 16.88 22.81
C ASP A 517 10.25 15.92 23.44
N ALA A 518 10.70 15.03 24.32
CA ALA A 518 9.82 14.02 24.91
C ALA A 518 8.81 14.61 25.93
N ARG A 519 8.90 15.90 26.26
CA ARG A 519 8.04 16.52 27.27
C ARG A 519 6.60 16.57 26.76
N GLY A 520 5.68 15.97 27.51
CA GLY A 520 4.26 15.93 27.18
C GLY A 520 3.89 14.94 26.06
N MET A 521 4.83 14.15 25.56
CA MET A 521 4.55 13.09 24.58
C MET A 521 4.13 11.78 25.27
N THR A 522 3.21 11.06 24.64
CA THR A 522 2.92 9.66 24.96
C THR A 522 4.08 8.74 24.53
N PRO A 523 4.18 7.51 25.07
CA PRO A 523 5.21 6.56 24.63
C PRO A 523 5.21 6.26 23.12
N SER A 524 4.03 6.18 22.49
CA SER A 524 3.90 5.97 21.04
C SER A 524 4.36 7.18 20.23
N GLU A 525 4.11 8.40 20.72
CA GLU A 525 4.59 9.63 20.08
C GLU A 525 6.11 9.75 20.14
N ILE A 526 6.72 9.38 21.27
CA ILE A 526 8.17 9.30 21.40
C ILE A 526 8.73 8.25 20.44
N TYR A 527 8.12 7.06 20.36
CA TYR A 527 8.54 5.99 19.45
C TYR A 527 8.49 6.46 17.99
N LEU A 528 7.38 7.07 17.57
CA LEU A 528 7.22 7.61 16.22
C LEU A 528 8.28 8.67 15.93
N SER A 529 8.45 9.66 16.82
CA SER A 529 9.39 10.77 16.65
C SER A 529 10.85 10.27 16.56
N ALA A 530 11.26 9.40 17.47
CA ALA A 530 12.58 8.80 17.48
C ALA A 530 12.87 7.99 16.22
N SER A 531 11.87 7.26 15.72
CA SER A 531 12.00 6.44 14.52
C SER A 531 12.23 7.20 13.22
N ARG A 532 12.14 8.54 13.24
CA ARG A 532 12.41 9.39 12.06
C ARG A 532 13.91 9.65 11.86
N ALA A 533 14.75 9.34 12.84
CA ALA A 533 16.21 9.50 12.76
C ALA A 533 16.87 8.32 12.02
N ALA A 534 17.75 8.64 11.06
CA ALA A 534 18.52 7.65 10.32
C ALA A 534 19.93 7.43 10.87
N HIS A 535 20.60 8.47 11.36
CA HIS A 535 22.00 8.43 11.78
C HIS A 535 22.22 8.76 13.25
N GLN A 536 21.53 9.78 13.78
CA GLN A 536 21.74 10.24 15.14
C GLN A 536 20.44 10.72 15.77
N LEU A 537 20.25 10.39 17.04
CA LEU A 537 19.04 10.69 17.80
C LEU A 537 19.43 11.31 19.15
N VAL A 538 18.79 12.42 19.47
CA VAL A 538 18.87 13.06 20.79
C VAL A 538 17.47 13.10 21.39
N ILE A 539 17.32 12.59 22.62
CA ILE A 539 16.08 12.68 23.38
C ILE A 539 16.24 13.78 24.43
N VAL A 540 15.37 14.79 24.38
CA VAL A 540 15.33 15.83 25.40
C VAL A 540 14.30 15.46 26.46
N THR A 541 14.77 15.29 27.69
CA THR A 541 13.92 15.01 28.86
C THR A 541 13.97 16.17 29.84
N GLY A 542 12.83 16.47 30.48
CA GLY A 542 12.70 17.52 31.49
C GLY A 542 13.25 17.15 32.86
#